data_AF-M6ZIE2-F1
#
_entry.id   AF-M6ZIE2-F1
#
_cell.length_a   1.000
_cell.length_b   1.000
_cell.length_c   1.000
_cell.angle_alpha   90.00
_cell.angle_beta   90.00
_cell.angle_gamma   90.00
#
_symmetry.space_group_name_H-M   'P 1'
#
loop_
_entity.id
_entity.type
_entity.pdbx_description
1 polymer ?
#
loop_
_entity_poly.entity_id
_entity_poly.type
_entity_poly.pdbx_seq_one_letter_code
_entity_poly.pdbx_strand_id
1 'polypeptide(L)'
;MTLNEFAKNVLFGSGLEDKLFSPPVHPVDIRSFDFLNVPSLPAREKKIQISEQKSKIPRLEQLFNEENRIITLHHFANHELMAIELFAWAILKFQDAPSSIRFGLYRTLLEEQTHLKMYLSEMKKGGMELGDRPLNFIFWKQV
;
A
#
# COMPACT_ATOMS: atom_id res chain seq x y z
N MET A 1 -0.57 10.95 -17.63
CA MET A 1 -0.02 11.44 -16.35
C MET A 1 1.45 11.07 -16.25
N THR A 2 2.20 11.79 -15.43
CA THR A 2 3.59 11.49 -15.11
C THR A 2 3.68 10.43 -14.01
N LEU A 3 4.85 9.80 -13.88
CA LEU A 3 5.12 8.84 -12.81
C LEU A 3 5.02 9.49 -11.42
N ASN A 4 5.42 10.76 -11.31
CA ASN A 4 5.31 11.54 -10.09
C ASN A 4 3.84 11.88 -9.76
N GLU A 5 3.01 12.21 -10.75
CA GLU A 5 1.56 12.42 -10.53
C GLU A 5 0.88 11.15 -10.03
N PHE A 6 1.24 9.99 -10.60
CA PHE A 6 0.74 8.70 -10.17
C PHE A 6 1.11 8.42 -8.70
N ALA A 7 2.39 8.54 -8.36
CA ALA A 7 2.86 8.29 -7.01
C ALA A 7 2.28 9.30 -5.99
N LYS A 8 2.08 10.56 -6.39
CA LYS A 8 1.35 11.55 -5.57
C LYS A 8 -0.07 11.08 -5.27
N ASN A 9 -0.81 10.63 -6.29
CA ASN A 9 -2.18 10.15 -6.11
C ASN A 9 -2.23 9.02 -5.07
N VAL A 10 -1.35 8.02 -5.22
CA VAL A 10 -1.28 6.88 -4.29
C VAL A 10 -0.89 7.33 -2.88
N LEU A 11 0.12 8.19 -2.72
CA LEU A 11 0.63 8.55 -1.39
C LEU A 11 -0.28 9.51 -0.63
N PHE A 12 -0.80 10.54 -1.32
CA PHE A 12 -1.61 11.62 -0.73
C PHE A 12 -3.11 11.40 -0.80
N GLY A 13 -3.58 10.51 -1.68
CA GLY A 13 -4.95 10.04 -1.68
C GLY A 13 -5.26 9.27 -0.40
N SER A 14 -6.45 9.46 0.14
CA SER A 14 -6.82 8.93 1.47
C SER A 14 -7.63 7.64 1.38
N GLY A 15 -8.35 7.45 0.27
CA GLY A 15 -9.24 6.31 0.06
C GLY A 15 -8.48 5.12 -0.54
N LEU A 16 -9.05 3.92 -0.38
CA LEU A 16 -8.46 2.69 -0.92
C LEU A 16 -8.44 2.70 -2.46
N GLU A 17 -9.39 3.39 -3.08
CA GLU A 17 -9.45 3.66 -4.51
C GLU A 17 -8.22 4.42 -5.03
N ASP A 18 -7.69 5.36 -4.25
CA ASP A 18 -6.49 6.11 -4.61
C ASP A 18 -5.26 5.20 -4.56
N LYS A 19 -5.20 4.31 -3.55
CA LYS A 19 -4.13 3.34 -3.35
C LYS A 19 -4.11 2.28 -4.44
N LEU A 20 -5.28 1.88 -4.92
CA LEU A 20 -5.49 0.84 -5.92
C LEU A 20 -5.60 1.36 -7.36
N PHE A 21 -5.56 2.68 -7.53
CA PHE A 21 -5.59 3.33 -8.84
C PHE A 21 -4.40 2.85 -9.67
N SER A 22 -4.68 2.46 -10.91
CA SER A 22 -3.66 2.13 -11.91
C SER A 22 -3.99 2.89 -13.19
N PRO A 23 -3.05 3.63 -13.78
CA PRO A 23 -3.34 4.46 -14.93
C PRO A 23 -3.59 3.60 -16.18
N PRO A 24 -4.54 3.99 -17.05
CA PRO A 24 -4.85 3.24 -18.27
C PRO A 24 -3.73 3.31 -19.32
N VAL A 25 -2.84 4.29 -19.19
CA VAL A 25 -1.67 4.49 -20.05
C VAL A 25 -0.43 4.52 -19.16
N HIS A 26 0.63 3.85 -19.60
CA HIS A 26 1.90 3.81 -18.87
C HIS A 26 2.43 5.25 -18.64
N PRO A 27 2.76 5.61 -17.39
CA PRO A 27 3.19 6.97 -17.09
C PRO A 27 4.55 7.29 -17.71
N VAL A 28 4.74 8.56 -18.03
CA VAL A 28 6.05 9.10 -18.45
C VAL A 28 6.87 9.48 -17.22
N ASP A 29 8.16 9.14 -17.21
CA ASP A 29 9.05 9.50 -16.11
C ASP A 29 9.64 10.90 -16.35
N ILE A 30 9.02 11.90 -15.71
CA ILE A 30 9.49 13.29 -15.72
C ILE A 30 10.04 13.58 -14.33
N ARG A 31 11.32 13.97 -14.27
CA ARG A 31 11.99 14.30 -13.02
C ARG A 31 11.57 15.68 -12.54
N SER A 32 11.38 15.81 -11.24
CA SER A 32 11.25 17.09 -10.56
C SER A 32 11.94 16.94 -9.22
N PHE A 33 12.72 17.93 -8.81
CA PHE A 33 13.40 17.93 -7.52
C PHE A 33 12.61 18.69 -6.45
N ASP A 34 11.34 19.00 -6.73
CA ASP A 34 10.44 19.71 -5.80
C ASP A 34 9.95 18.81 -4.65
N PHE A 35 10.41 17.55 -4.60
CA PHE A 35 10.09 16.55 -3.59
C PHE A 35 11.04 16.54 -2.40
N LEU A 36 11.65 17.68 -2.06
CA LEU A 36 12.57 17.79 -0.92
C LEU A 36 11.94 17.30 0.40
N ASN A 37 10.61 17.42 0.53
CA ASN A 37 9.85 17.04 1.72
C ASN A 37 8.66 16.11 1.39
N VAL A 38 8.93 14.90 0.90
CA VAL A 38 7.91 13.82 0.86
C VAL A 38 7.51 13.49 2.31
N PRO A 39 6.21 13.39 2.65
CA PRO A 39 5.79 13.12 4.03
C PRO A 39 6.35 11.79 4.55
N SER A 40 6.52 11.70 5.86
CA SER A 40 6.94 10.48 6.55
C SER A 40 5.81 9.46 6.73
N LEU A 41 4.56 9.84 6.47
CA LEU A 41 3.40 8.96 6.53
C LEU A 41 2.46 9.22 5.34
N PRO A 42 1.77 8.17 4.86
CA PRO A 42 0.76 8.27 3.81
C PRO A 42 -0.53 8.88 4.36
N ALA A 43 -1.32 9.49 3.47
CA ALA A 43 -2.69 9.86 3.82
C ALA A 43 -3.57 8.60 3.85
N ARG A 44 -4.44 8.45 4.85
CA ARG A 44 -5.42 7.37 4.96
C ARG A 44 -6.71 7.90 5.58
N GLU A 45 -7.85 7.46 5.06
CA GLU A 45 -9.15 7.77 5.63
C GLU A 45 -9.37 7.06 6.97
N LYS A 46 -10.39 7.49 7.72
CA LYS A 46 -10.67 7.00 9.08
C LYS A 46 -10.80 5.48 9.19
N LYS A 47 -11.41 4.82 8.18
CA LYS A 47 -11.63 3.37 8.19
C LYS A 47 -10.30 2.60 8.18
N ILE A 48 -9.32 3.04 7.39
CA ILE A 48 -8.02 2.37 7.23
C ILE A 48 -6.87 3.14 7.89
N GLN A 49 -7.18 3.99 8.85
CA GLN A 49 -6.18 4.80 9.56
C GLN A 49 -5.13 3.93 10.25
N ILE A 50 -3.93 4.48 10.37
CA ILE A 50 -2.83 3.86 11.10
C ILE A 50 -3.18 3.77 12.59
N SER A 51 -2.79 2.65 13.22
CA SER A 51 -3.00 2.39 14.63
C SER A 51 -1.73 1.85 15.30
N GLU A 52 -1.46 2.32 16.52
CA GLU A 52 -0.43 1.77 17.41
C GLU A 52 -0.92 0.53 18.18
N GLN A 53 -2.21 0.21 18.09
CA GLN A 53 -2.75 -0.97 18.75
C GLN A 53 -2.25 -2.23 18.07
N LYS A 54 -1.81 -3.21 18.87
CA LYS A 54 -1.32 -4.49 18.37
C LYS A 54 -2.50 -5.39 17.97
N SER A 55 -2.56 -5.79 16.70
CA SER A 55 -3.33 -6.96 16.26
C SER A 55 -2.41 -8.16 16.16
N LYS A 56 -2.80 -9.30 16.74
CA LYS A 56 -2.04 -10.56 16.64
C LYS A 56 -2.44 -11.28 15.36
N ILE A 57 -1.45 -11.66 14.57
CA ILE A 57 -1.63 -12.60 13.46
C ILE A 57 -1.81 -14.03 14.03
N PRO A 58 -2.82 -14.79 13.56
CA PRO A 58 -2.96 -16.20 13.90
C PRO A 58 -1.72 -17.01 13.52
N ARG A 59 -1.43 -18.04 14.30
CA ARG A 59 -0.32 -18.96 14.01
C ARG A 59 -0.71 -19.98 12.93
N LEU A 60 0.28 -20.59 12.29
CA LEU A 60 0.08 -21.54 11.19
C LEU A 60 -0.82 -22.71 11.62
N GLU A 61 -0.62 -23.22 12.83
CA GLU A 61 -1.40 -24.32 13.41
C GLU A 61 -2.88 -23.96 13.61
N GLN A 62 -3.25 -22.68 13.59
CA GLN A 62 -4.60 -22.19 13.83
C GLN A 62 -5.38 -21.94 12.53
N LEU A 63 -4.73 -22.09 11.36
CA LEU A 63 -5.32 -21.79 10.05
C LEU A 63 -6.32 -22.84 9.54
N PHE A 64 -6.54 -23.93 10.28
CA PHE A 64 -7.66 -24.83 10.03
C PHE A 64 -9.01 -24.12 10.23
N ASN A 65 -9.06 -23.13 11.13
CA ASN A 65 -10.24 -22.28 11.32
C ASN A 65 -10.30 -21.20 10.23
N GLU A 66 -11.47 -21.07 9.60
CA GLU A 66 -11.72 -20.10 8.54
C GLU A 66 -11.55 -18.64 8.97
N GLU A 67 -12.08 -18.27 10.13
CA GLU A 67 -11.94 -16.93 10.70
C GLU A 67 -10.47 -16.55 10.85
N ASN A 68 -9.63 -17.47 11.30
CA ASN A 68 -8.19 -17.23 11.43
C ASN A 68 -7.51 -17.03 10.07
N ARG A 69 -7.97 -17.70 9.02
CA ARG A 69 -7.48 -17.43 7.66
C ARG A 69 -7.84 -16.02 7.23
N ILE A 70 -9.09 -15.60 7.45
CA ILE A 70 -9.54 -14.23 7.10
C ILE A 70 -8.79 -13.16 7.88
N ILE A 71 -8.55 -13.35 9.18
CA ILE A 71 -7.71 -12.46 9.99
C ILE A 71 -6.28 -12.40 9.43
N THR A 72 -5.73 -13.53 8.99
CA THR A 72 -4.39 -13.59 8.39
C THR A 72 -4.33 -12.81 7.08
N LEU A 73 -5.35 -12.94 6.22
CA LEU A 73 -5.47 -12.15 4.99
C LEU A 73 -5.59 -10.65 5.26
N HIS A 74 -6.27 -10.24 6.34
CA HIS A 74 -6.31 -8.83 6.76
C HIS A 74 -4.92 -8.27 7.08
N HIS A 75 -4.09 -9.05 7.77
CA HIS A 75 -2.71 -8.68 8.04
C HIS A 75 -1.88 -8.56 6.75
N PHE A 76 -2.04 -9.50 5.80
CA PHE A 76 -1.36 -9.43 4.51
C PHE A 76 -1.84 -8.25 3.68
N ALA A 77 -3.14 -7.98 3.63
CA ALA A 77 -3.70 -6.80 2.98
C ALA A 77 -3.10 -5.49 3.54
N ASN A 78 -2.86 -5.39 4.85
CA ASN A 78 -2.17 -4.23 5.40
C ASN A 78 -0.70 -4.14 4.95
N HIS A 79 -0.01 -5.28 4.80
CA HIS A 79 1.36 -5.29 4.28
C HIS A 79 1.41 -4.80 2.83
N GLU A 80 0.50 -5.28 1.98
CA GLU A 80 0.41 -4.83 0.59
C GLU A 80 0.10 -3.34 0.51
N LEU A 81 -0.84 -2.84 1.33
CA LEU A 81 -1.14 -1.41 1.39
C LEU A 81 0.11 -0.59 1.78
N MET A 82 0.85 -1.00 2.81
CA MET A 82 2.08 -0.30 3.19
C MET A 82 3.13 -0.37 2.08
N ALA A 83 3.28 -1.51 1.39
CA ALA A 83 4.24 -1.66 0.29
C ALA A 83 3.89 -0.75 -0.89
N ILE A 84 2.62 -0.69 -1.30
CA ILE A 84 2.11 0.22 -2.33
C ILE A 84 2.49 1.67 -2.01
N GLU A 85 2.19 2.11 -0.78
CA GLU A 85 2.45 3.47 -0.37
C GLU A 85 3.96 3.76 -0.26
N LEU A 86 4.76 2.79 0.19
CA LEU A 86 6.21 2.92 0.30
C LEU A 86 6.89 3.01 -1.06
N PHE A 87 6.43 2.23 -2.05
CA PHE A 87 6.94 2.33 -3.42
C PHE A 87 6.55 3.68 -4.05
N ALA A 88 5.34 4.17 -3.80
CA ALA A 88 4.93 5.51 -4.24
C ALA A 88 5.84 6.59 -3.60
N TRP A 89 6.07 6.49 -2.30
CA TRP A 89 7.01 7.35 -1.60
C TRP A 89 8.43 7.28 -2.18
N ALA A 90 8.94 6.09 -2.47
CA ALA A 90 10.28 5.89 -3.03
C ALA A 90 10.41 6.49 -4.43
N ILE A 91 9.37 6.37 -5.27
CA ILE A 91 9.27 7.05 -6.56
C ILE A 91 9.37 8.57 -6.36
N LEU A 92 8.70 9.15 -5.37
CA LEU A 92 8.79 10.59 -5.12
C LEU A 92 10.14 11.00 -4.52
N LYS A 93 10.70 10.18 -3.63
CA LYS A 93 11.94 10.47 -2.90
C LYS A 93 13.19 10.40 -3.78
N PHE A 94 13.31 9.34 -4.59
CA PHE A 94 14.51 9.05 -5.38
C PHE A 94 14.40 9.61 -6.80
N GLN A 95 14.42 10.94 -6.91
CA GLN A 95 14.33 11.67 -8.18
C GLN A 95 15.63 11.63 -8.98
N ASP A 96 16.73 11.26 -8.35
CA ASP A 96 18.07 11.08 -8.90
C ASP A 96 18.34 9.65 -9.41
N ALA A 97 17.58 8.65 -8.95
CA ALA A 97 17.74 7.25 -9.38
C ALA A 97 17.49 7.05 -10.89
N PRO A 98 18.14 6.11 -11.58
CA PRO A 98 17.89 5.85 -13.01
C PRO A 98 16.42 5.52 -13.32
N SER A 99 15.94 5.85 -14.52
CA SER A 99 14.53 5.63 -14.90
C SER A 99 14.14 4.15 -14.85
N SER A 100 15.08 3.24 -15.15
CA SER A 100 14.88 1.80 -15.02
C SER A 100 14.56 1.37 -13.59
N ILE A 101 15.20 1.99 -12.59
CA ILE A 101 14.96 1.72 -11.17
C ILE A 101 13.59 2.24 -10.76
N ARG A 102 13.24 3.48 -11.13
CA ARG A 102 11.93 4.06 -10.80
C ARG A 102 10.77 3.32 -11.46
N PHE A 103 10.94 2.86 -12.70
CA PHE A 103 9.97 1.96 -13.34
C PHE A 103 9.98 0.55 -12.74
N GLY A 104 11.08 0.10 -12.14
CA GLY A 104 11.09 -1.07 -11.26
C GLY A 104 10.14 -0.90 -10.09
N LEU A 105 10.29 0.18 -9.31
CA LEU A 105 9.42 0.52 -8.18
C LEU A 105 7.94 0.61 -8.62
N TYR A 106 7.69 1.24 -9.77
CA TYR A 106 6.34 1.33 -10.34
C TYR A 106 5.75 -0.05 -10.63
N ARG A 107 6.51 -0.95 -11.27
CA ARG A 107 6.04 -2.31 -11.58
C ARG A 107 5.72 -3.10 -10.32
N THR A 108 6.61 -3.09 -9.33
CA THR A 108 6.37 -3.77 -8.06
C THR A 108 5.16 -3.19 -7.34
N LEU A 109 4.98 -1.87 -7.33
CA LEU A 109 3.76 -1.25 -6.80
C LEU A 109 2.48 -1.80 -7.44
N LEU A 110 2.45 -1.98 -8.76
CA LEU A 110 1.28 -2.56 -9.46
C LEU A 110 1.05 -4.03 -9.10
N GLU A 111 2.12 -4.80 -8.83
CA GLU A 111 2.03 -6.18 -8.34
C GLU A 111 1.37 -6.21 -6.95
N GLU A 112 1.80 -5.35 -6.04
CA GLU A 112 1.20 -5.27 -4.70
C GLU A 112 -0.25 -4.77 -4.73
N GLN A 113 -0.61 -3.87 -5.67
CA GLN A 113 -2.02 -3.53 -5.91
C GLN A 113 -2.85 -4.74 -6.33
N THR A 114 -2.27 -5.68 -7.08
CA THR A 114 -2.94 -6.91 -7.49
C THR A 114 -3.12 -7.85 -6.30
N HIS A 115 -2.09 -8.05 -5.48
CA HIS A 115 -2.17 -8.83 -4.25
C HIS A 115 -3.20 -8.25 -3.27
N LEU A 116 -3.19 -6.93 -3.05
CA LEU A 116 -4.16 -6.26 -2.19
C LEU A 116 -5.60 -6.49 -2.68
N LYS A 117 -5.87 -6.34 -3.98
CA LYS A 117 -7.20 -6.61 -4.56
C LYS A 117 -7.66 -8.05 -4.31
N MET A 118 -6.75 -9.02 -4.43
CA MET A 118 -7.06 -10.43 -4.16
C MET A 118 -7.42 -10.65 -2.68
N TYR A 119 -6.64 -10.10 -1.76
CA TYR A 119 -6.92 -10.23 -0.32
C TYR A 119 -8.22 -9.54 0.08
N LEU A 120 -8.49 -8.33 -0.40
CA LEU A 120 -9.74 -7.61 -0.13
C LEU A 120 -10.96 -8.41 -0.62
N SER A 121 -10.87 -9.00 -1.81
CA SER A 121 -11.95 -9.83 -2.36
C SER A 121 -12.23 -11.04 -1.48
N GLU A 122 -11.18 -11.75 -1.04
CA GLU A 122 -11.34 -12.95 -0.21
C GLU A 122 -11.81 -12.63 1.21
N MET A 123 -11.25 -11.58 1.83
CA MET A 123 -11.71 -11.10 3.14
C MET A 123 -13.19 -10.73 3.13
N LYS A 124 -13.65 -10.06 2.06
CA LYS A 124 -15.05 -9.67 1.91
C LYS A 124 -15.99 -10.87 1.88
N LYS A 125 -15.60 -11.99 1.26
CA LYS A 125 -16.39 -13.24 1.28
C LYS A 125 -16.50 -13.81 2.70
N GLY A 126 -15.43 -13.66 3.49
CA GLY A 126 -15.39 -14.01 4.91
C GLY A 126 -16.01 -12.99 5.87
N GLY A 127 -16.68 -11.94 5.35
CA GLY A 127 -17.37 -10.93 6.16
C GLY A 127 -16.45 -9.92 6.85
N MET A 128 -15.22 -9.74 6.37
CA MET A 128 -14.25 -8.78 6.92
C MET A 128 -13.83 -7.74 5.88
N GLU A 129 -13.68 -6.51 6.31
CA GLU A 129 -13.13 -5.40 5.53
C GLU A 129 -11.76 -4.97 6.07
N LEU A 130 -10.95 -4.34 5.21
CA LEU A 130 -9.73 -3.69 5.67
C LEU A 130 -10.08 -2.58 6.66
N GLY A 131 -9.33 -2.49 7.76
CA GLY A 131 -9.61 -1.55 8.85
C GLY A 131 -10.56 -2.06 9.94
N ASP A 132 -11.20 -3.23 9.79
CA ASP A 132 -12.00 -3.84 10.89
C ASP A 132 -11.15 -4.26 12.09
N ARG A 133 -9.84 -4.41 11.86
CA ARG A 133 -8.83 -4.65 12.90
C ARG A 133 -7.74 -3.57 12.79
N PRO A 134 -7.02 -3.28 13.89
CA PRO A 134 -5.93 -2.31 13.89
C PRO A 134 -4.91 -2.55 12.77
N LEU A 135 -4.64 -1.50 12.00
CA LEU A 135 -3.63 -1.49 10.94
C LEU A 135 -2.33 -0.90 11.47
N ASN A 136 -1.31 -1.74 11.63
CA ASN A 136 0.01 -1.27 12.03
C ASN A 136 0.73 -0.57 10.86
N PHE A 137 1.83 0.11 11.16
CA PHE A 137 2.63 0.87 10.20
C PHE A 137 4.12 0.52 10.27
N ILE A 138 4.44 -0.76 10.50
CA ILE A 138 5.81 -1.17 10.82
C ILE A 138 6.83 -0.83 9.72
N PHE A 139 6.43 -0.85 8.45
CA PHE A 139 7.31 -0.48 7.33
C PHE A 139 7.70 1.01 7.41
N TRP A 140 6.74 1.87 7.74
CA TRP A 140 6.95 3.31 7.89
C TRP A 140 7.79 3.70 9.10
N LYS A 141 7.99 2.81 10.08
CA LYS A 141 8.91 3.06 11.20
C LYS A 141 10.39 3.00 10.80
N GLN A 142 10.70 2.59 9.56
CA GLN A 142 12.07 2.46 9.04
C GLN A 142 12.49 3.62 8.12
N VAL A 143 11.59 4.56 7.84
CA VAL A 143 11.76 5.68 6.91
C VAL A 143 11.82 6.99 7.69
#